data_AF-A0A2H3CVF3-F1
#
_entry.id   AF-A0A2H3CVF3-F1
#
_cell.length_a   1.000
_cell.length_b   1.000
_cell.length_c   1.000
_cell.angle_alpha   90.00
_cell.angle_beta   90.00
_cell.angle_gamma   90.00
#
_symmetry.space_group_name_H-M   'P 1'
#
loop_
_entity.id
_entity.type
_entity.pdbx_description
1 polymer ?
#
loop_
_entity_poly.entity_id
_entity_poly.type
_entity_poly.pdbx_seq_one_letter_code
_entity_poly.pdbx_strand_id
1 'polypeptide(L)'
;MGMFSMRRREVSTGYVRGLSQGSLEGNFRQGELIVEDIRMGTMHMFKIVAYHQYPIPEGSYVLVGSIPSWFLPWTFQKQCWVIGKRLPRDTFKKVSVIQMLDKNDVKRLHNLGIATNAKTVLA
;
A
#
# COMPACT_ATOMS: atom_id res chain seq x y z
N MET A 1 -23.78 0.51 -16.29
CA MET A 1 -22.94 1.05 -15.20
C MET A 1 -22.49 -0.13 -14.33
N GLY A 2 -21.40 -0.79 -14.70
CA GLY A 2 -20.96 -2.03 -14.04
C GLY A 2 -20.12 -1.71 -12.81
N MET A 3 -20.66 -1.96 -11.62
CA MET A 3 -19.87 -1.98 -10.38
C MET A 3 -18.92 -3.18 -10.43
N PHE A 4 -17.70 -2.97 -10.94
CA PHE A 4 -16.63 -3.94 -10.78
C PHE A 4 -16.23 -3.98 -9.30
N SER A 5 -16.83 -4.91 -8.56
CA SER A 5 -16.36 -5.29 -7.22
C SER A 5 -15.04 -6.02 -7.36
N MET A 6 -13.95 -5.27 -7.53
CA MET A 6 -12.60 -5.81 -7.49
C MET A 6 -12.31 -6.15 -6.03
N ARG A 7 -12.13 -7.43 -5.71
CA ARG A 7 -11.69 -7.85 -4.37
C ARG A 7 -10.32 -7.19 -4.10
N ARG A 8 -10.22 -6.35 -3.08
CA ARG A 8 -8.98 -5.62 -2.71
C ARG A 8 -8.52 -6.03 -1.32
N ARG A 9 -7.22 -5.85 -1.08
CA ARG A 9 -6.61 -5.99 0.24
C ARG A 9 -6.55 -4.64 0.93
N GLU A 10 -6.80 -4.58 2.23
CA GLU A 10 -6.68 -3.35 3.03
C GLU A 10 -5.75 -3.57 4.23
N VAL A 11 -4.83 -2.63 4.42
CA VAL A 11 -4.07 -2.44 5.66
C VAL A 11 -4.66 -1.22 6.35
N SER A 12 -5.20 -1.43 7.55
CA SER A 12 -5.93 -0.40 8.30
C SER A 12 -5.04 0.76 8.74
N THR A 13 -3.79 0.47 9.11
CA THR A 13 -2.80 1.48 9.50
C THR A 13 -1.42 1.08 9.02
N GLY A 14 -0.78 1.93 8.23
CA GLY A 14 0.62 1.82 7.88
C GLY A 14 1.29 3.18 7.83
N TYR A 15 2.43 3.31 8.50
CA TYR A 15 3.20 4.54 8.55
C TYR A 15 4.14 4.62 7.34
N VAL A 16 4.01 5.68 6.56
CA VAL A 16 4.82 5.94 5.36
C VAL A 16 5.84 7.04 5.68
N ARG A 17 7.11 6.80 5.33
CA ARG A 17 8.19 7.80 5.45
C ARG A 17 9.16 7.77 4.28
N GLY A 18 9.97 8.83 4.15
CA GLY A 18 10.98 8.96 3.08
C GLY A 18 10.43 9.35 1.71
N LEU A 19 9.11 9.59 1.59
CA LEU A 19 8.46 10.04 0.35
C LEU A 19 7.98 11.50 0.42
N SER A 20 8.42 12.27 1.43
CA SER A 20 7.98 13.66 1.66
C SER A 20 8.67 14.68 0.76
N GLN A 21 9.85 14.36 0.25
CA GLN A 21 10.59 15.20 -0.69
C GLN A 21 10.46 14.65 -2.13
N GLY A 22 10.65 15.51 -3.12
CA GLY A 22 10.79 15.11 -4.53
C GLY A 22 12.12 14.36 -4.76
N SER A 23 12.23 13.60 -5.86
CA SER A 23 13.55 13.07 -6.27
C SER A 23 14.26 14.10 -7.12
N LEU A 24 15.50 14.47 -6.76
CA LEU A 24 16.36 15.33 -7.59
C LEU A 24 16.98 14.56 -8.77
N GLU A 25 17.14 13.24 -8.64
CA GLU A 25 18.00 12.44 -9.52
C GLU A 25 17.30 11.22 -10.18
N GLY A 26 16.02 10.96 -9.89
CA GLY A 26 15.42 9.65 -10.22
C GLY A 26 13.99 9.68 -10.77
N ASN A 27 13.73 8.75 -11.69
CA ASN A 27 12.40 8.41 -12.25
C ASN A 27 11.37 8.00 -11.18
N PHE A 28 11.80 7.74 -9.94
CA PHE A 28 10.95 7.37 -8.82
C PHE A 28 11.59 7.80 -7.49
N ARG A 29 10.76 7.85 -6.45
CA ARG A 29 11.14 8.16 -5.07
C ARG A 29 11.08 6.90 -4.24
N GLN A 30 12.01 6.73 -3.30
CA GLN A 30 12.10 5.56 -2.44
C GLN A 30 11.75 5.95 -1.00
N GLY A 31 11.05 5.06 -0.31
CA GLY A 31 10.73 5.24 1.10
C GLY A 31 10.39 3.91 1.75
N GLU A 32 9.76 3.99 2.91
CA GLU A 32 9.48 2.84 3.74
C GLU A 32 8.02 2.85 4.19
N LEU A 33 7.43 1.65 4.20
CA LEU A 33 6.16 1.36 4.85
C LEU A 33 6.44 0.57 6.12
N ILE A 34 6.00 1.11 7.26
CA ILE A 34 6.07 0.45 8.54
C ILE A 34 4.65 0.03 8.94
N VAL A 35 4.46 -1.25 9.22
CA VAL A 35 3.19 -1.82 9.69
C VAL A 35 3.42 -2.58 10.98
N GLU A 36 2.46 -2.49 11.88
CA GLU A 36 2.48 -3.23 13.14
C GLU A 36 1.75 -4.57 12.96
N ASP A 37 2.43 -5.67 13.31
CA ASP A 37 1.76 -6.93 13.58
C ASP A 37 1.21 -6.92 15.00
N ILE A 38 -0.07 -6.57 15.14
CA ILE A 38 -0.77 -6.48 16.42
C ILE A 38 -0.73 -7.83 17.16
N ARG A 39 -0.63 -8.97 16.45
CA ARG A 39 -0.60 -10.30 17.09
C ARG A 39 0.73 -10.58 17.77
N MET A 40 1.83 -10.07 17.19
CA MET A 40 3.19 -10.29 17.68
C MET A 40 3.80 -9.04 18.36
N GLY A 41 3.12 -7.90 18.34
CA GLY A 41 3.64 -6.60 18.78
C GLY A 41 4.88 -6.14 18.01
N THR A 42 5.11 -6.67 16.81
CA THR A 42 6.34 -6.45 16.04
C THR A 42 6.11 -5.47 14.90
N MET A 43 7.04 -4.53 14.73
CA MET A 43 7.04 -3.59 13.61
C MET A 43 7.74 -4.23 12.40
N HIS A 44 7.06 -4.24 11.26
CA HIS A 44 7.60 -4.72 9.99
C HIS A 44 7.80 -3.57 9.03
N MET A 45 9.00 -3.50 8.45
CA MET A 45 9.39 -2.46 7.51
C MET A 45 9.53 -3.03 6.10
N PHE A 46 8.93 -2.35 5.13
CA PHE A 46 8.90 -2.73 3.72
C PHE A 46 9.40 -1.60 2.84
N LYS A 47 10.20 -1.92 1.83
CA LYS A 47 10.67 -0.93 0.86
C LYS A 47 9.56 -0.60 -0.12
N ILE A 48 9.32 0.69 -0.33
CA ILE A 48 8.28 1.18 -1.25
C ILE A 48 8.83 2.24 -2.19
N VAL A 49 8.20 2.35 -3.36
CA VAL A 49 8.52 3.38 -4.34
C VAL A 49 7.28 4.16 -4.77
N ALA A 50 7.47 5.42 -5.12
CA ALA A 50 6.47 6.27 -5.77
C ALA A 50 7.02 6.80 -7.09
N TYR A 51 6.36 6.48 -8.20
CA TYR A 51 6.76 6.93 -9.55
C TYR A 51 6.28 8.34 -9.91
N HIS A 52 5.41 8.92 -9.09
CA HIS A 52 4.99 10.31 -9.25
C HIS A 52 5.85 11.23 -8.39
N GLN A 53 6.00 12.48 -8.82
CA GLN A 53 6.83 13.48 -8.12
C GLN A 53 6.09 14.23 -7.01
N TYR A 54 4.75 14.14 -6.94
CA TYR A 54 4.00 14.77 -5.85
C TYR A 54 4.43 14.24 -4.48
N PRO A 55 4.84 15.11 -3.54
CA PRO A 55 5.28 14.68 -2.21
C PRO A 55 4.18 13.93 -1.48
N ILE A 56 4.56 12.85 -0.78
CA ILE A 56 3.69 12.10 0.11
C ILE A 56 4.15 12.45 1.53
N PRO A 57 3.37 13.24 2.30
CA PRO A 57 3.73 13.57 3.67
C PRO A 57 3.96 12.31 4.50
N GLU A 58 4.91 12.38 5.43
CA GLU A 58 5.07 11.28 6.37
C GLU A 58 3.85 11.17 7.27
N GLY A 59 3.49 9.95 7.64
CA GLY A 59 2.35 9.71 8.49
C GLY A 59 1.67 8.37 8.29
N SER A 60 0.64 8.14 9.09
CA SER A 60 -0.18 6.94 9.03
C SER A 60 -1.28 7.08 7.97
N TYR A 61 -1.38 6.05 7.14
CA TYR A 61 -2.37 5.94 6.07
C TYR A 61 -3.10 4.60 6.13
N VAL A 62 -4.28 4.56 5.53
CA VAL A 62 -4.95 3.33 5.12
C VAL A 62 -4.41 2.96 3.74
N LEU A 63 -4.06 1.70 3.55
CA LEU A 63 -3.56 1.21 2.26
C LEU A 63 -4.55 0.23 1.66
N VAL A 64 -4.88 0.43 0.38
CA VAL A 64 -5.76 -0.47 -0.38
C VAL A 64 -5.00 -0.98 -1.60
N GLY A 65 -4.75 -2.28 -1.65
CA GLY A 65 -3.95 -2.95 -2.68
C GLY A 65 -4.78 -3.89 -3.54
N SER A 66 -4.27 -4.22 -4.72
CA SER A 66 -4.79 -5.35 -5.48
C SER A 66 -4.54 -6.66 -4.74
N ILE A 67 -5.31 -7.71 -5.01
CA ILE A 67 -4.91 -9.05 -4.58
C ILE A 67 -3.71 -9.45 -5.45
N PRO A 68 -2.59 -9.91 -4.87
CA PRO A 68 -1.53 -10.49 -5.66
C PRO A 68 -2.10 -11.69 -6.42
N SER A 69 -1.99 -11.69 -7.74
CA SER A 69 -2.50 -12.79 -8.55
C SER A 69 -1.64 -14.03 -8.28
N TRP A 70 -2.14 -14.94 -7.44
CA TRP A 70 -1.48 -16.22 -7.13
C TRP A 70 -1.50 -17.20 -8.30
N PHE A 71 -2.37 -16.97 -9.28
CA PHE A 71 -2.61 -17.89 -10.40
C PHE A 71 -1.77 -17.63 -11.65
N LEU A 72 -1.00 -16.53 -11.67
CA LEU A 72 -0.10 -16.24 -12.78
C LEU A 72 1.35 -16.24 -12.26
N PRO A 73 2.23 -17.15 -12.74
CA PRO A 73 3.63 -17.25 -12.30
C PRO A 73 4.41 -15.93 -12.37
N TRP A 74 3.94 -14.97 -13.17
CA TRP A 74 4.60 -13.70 -13.45
C TRP A 74 4.13 -12.50 -12.59
N THR A 75 3.05 -12.62 -11.83
CA THR A 75 2.36 -11.44 -11.24
C THR A 75 2.80 -11.03 -9.84
N PHE A 76 3.75 -11.76 -9.22
CA PHE A 76 4.33 -11.35 -7.93
C PHE A 76 5.42 -10.29 -8.02
N GLN A 77 5.76 -9.84 -9.23
CA GLN A 77 6.92 -8.96 -9.37
C GLN A 77 6.71 -7.61 -8.70
N LYS A 78 5.47 -7.08 -8.66
CA LYS A 78 5.17 -5.76 -8.11
C LYS A 78 3.74 -5.71 -7.57
N GLN A 79 3.55 -5.06 -6.43
CA GLN A 79 2.25 -4.86 -5.81
C GLN A 79 1.99 -3.36 -5.66
N CYS A 80 0.92 -2.86 -6.29
CA CYS A 80 0.49 -1.48 -6.16
C CYS A 80 -0.45 -1.32 -4.95
N TRP A 81 -0.26 -0.23 -4.22
CA TRP A 81 -1.08 0.18 -3.09
C TRP A 81 -1.55 1.61 -3.28
N VAL A 82 -2.84 1.84 -3.15
CA VAL A 82 -3.41 3.18 -3.02
C VAL A 82 -3.35 3.55 -1.54
N ILE A 83 -2.68 4.64 -1.21
CA ILE A 83 -2.65 5.18 0.16
C ILE A 83 -3.69 6.28 0.29
N GLY A 84 -4.34 6.35 1.44
CA GLY A 84 -5.38 7.33 1.69
C GLY A 84 -5.71 7.49 3.16
N LYS A 85 -6.70 8.34 3.42
CA LYS A 85 -7.24 8.56 4.76
C LYS A 85 -8.70 8.14 4.76
N ARG A 86 -9.11 7.44 5.82
CA ARG A 86 -10.54 7.16 6.06
C ARG A 86 -11.17 8.41 6.65
N LEU A 87 -12.23 8.88 6.03
CA LEU A 87 -13.04 9.99 6.51
C LEU A 87 -14.27 9.43 7.25
N PRO A 88 -14.94 10.26 8.08
CA PRO A 88 -16.25 9.92 8.62
C PRO A 88 -17.20 9.49 7.50
N ARG A 89 -18.09 8.52 7.78
CA ARG A 89 -19.01 7.89 6.80
C ARG A 89 -18.35 6.89 5.83
N ASP A 90 -17.28 6.21 6.26
CA ASP A 90 -16.62 5.13 5.50
C ASP A 90 -16.12 5.51 4.11
N THR A 91 -15.87 6.80 3.87
CA THR A 91 -15.30 7.28 2.62
C THR A 91 -13.78 7.22 2.67
N PHE A 92 -13.17 6.65 1.63
CA PHE A 92 -11.72 6.59 1.48
C PHE A 92 -11.24 7.72 0.58
N LYS A 93 -10.54 8.70 1.15
CA LYS A 93 -9.91 9.77 0.37
C LYS A 93 -8.52 9.32 -0.05
N LYS A 94 -8.36 9.06 -1.35
CA LYS A 94 -7.05 8.79 -1.95
C LYS A 94 -6.10 9.96 -1.70
N VAL A 95 -4.91 9.64 -1.22
CA VAL A 95 -3.78 10.57 -1.10
C VAL A 95 -2.80 10.30 -2.24
N SER A 96 -2.37 9.05 -2.42
CA SER A 96 -1.44 8.70 -3.49
C SER A 96 -1.40 7.21 -3.83
N VAL A 97 -0.43 6.80 -4.66
CA VAL A 97 -0.15 5.40 -5.01
C VAL A 97 1.34 5.10 -4.82
N ILE A 98 1.62 3.98 -4.14
CA ILE A 98 2.97 3.45 -3.92
C ILE A 98 3.07 2.02 -4.47
N GLN A 99 4.29 1.53 -4.69
CA GLN A 99 4.54 0.16 -5.13
C GLN A 99 5.57 -0.53 -4.24
N MET A 100 5.35 -1.81 -3.95
CA MET A 100 6.40 -2.72 -3.46
C MET A 100 6.98 -3.47 -4.65
N LEU A 101 8.29 -3.32 -4.87
CA LEU A 101 9.01 -3.92 -5.99
C LEU A 101 9.64 -5.28 -5.66
N ASP A 102 9.84 -5.57 -4.37
CA ASP A 102 10.42 -6.85 -3.95
C ASP A 102 9.32 -7.89 -3.73
N LYS A 103 9.35 -8.98 -4.49
CA LYS A 103 8.40 -10.08 -4.36
C LYS A 103 8.42 -10.70 -2.96
N ASN A 104 9.57 -10.72 -2.30
CA ASN A 104 9.72 -11.29 -0.96
C ASN A 104 9.02 -10.41 0.07
N ASP A 105 9.09 -9.09 -0.10
CA ASP A 105 8.33 -8.13 0.71
C ASP A 105 6.82 -8.26 0.49
N VAL A 106 6.37 -8.41 -0.76
CA VAL A 106 4.95 -8.67 -1.06
C VAL A 106 4.46 -9.97 -0.41
N LYS A 107 5.23 -11.05 -0.55
CA LYS A 107 4.92 -12.35 0.07
C LYS A 107 4.92 -12.25 1.59
N ARG A 108 5.91 -11.56 2.18
CA ARG A 108 6.03 -11.36 3.63
C ARG A 108 4.83 -10.59 4.17
N LEU A 109 4.46 -9.45 3.56
CA LEU A 109 3.28 -8.69 3.98
C LEU A 109 2.00 -9.53 3.94
N HIS A 110 1.84 -10.36 2.90
CA HIS A 110 0.68 -11.26 2.81
C HIS A 110 0.69 -12.34 3.90
N ASN A 111 1.85 -12.92 4.20
CA ASN A 111 2.01 -13.95 5.23
C ASN A 111 1.75 -13.42 6.65
N LEU A 112 1.95 -12.12 6.91
CA LEU A 112 1.60 -11.51 8.18
C LEU A 112 0.08 -11.52 8.44
N GLY A 113 -0.76 -11.65 7.40
CA GLY A 113 -2.21 -11.64 7.55
C GLY A 113 -2.79 -10.28 7.98
N ILE A 114 -1.97 -9.23 8.03
CA ILE A 114 -2.38 -7.85 8.37
C ILE A 114 -3.30 -7.27 7.28
N ALA A 115 -3.09 -7.67 6.02
CA ALA A 115 -3.89 -7.22 4.90
C ALA A 115 -5.21 -8.02 4.81
N THR A 116 -6.32 -7.40 5.18
CA THR A 116 -7.66 -8.04 5.17
C THR A 116 -8.37 -7.85 3.81
N ASN A 117 -9.37 -8.66 3.51
CA ASN A 117 -10.19 -8.45 2.31
C ASN A 117 -11.15 -7.27 2.55
N ALA A 118 -11.06 -6.24 1.73
CA ALA A 118 -11.92 -5.06 1.84
C ALA A 118 -12.77 -4.84 0.60
N LYS A 119 -14.02 -4.43 0.82
CA LYS A 119 -14.93 -3.89 -0.20
C LYS A 119 -14.88 -2.36 -0.15
N THR A 120 -13.73 -1.79 -0.49
CA THR A 120 -13.55 -0.33 -0.43
C THR A 120 -13.99 0.31 -1.74
N VAL A 121 -15.07 1.08 -1.69
CA VAL A 121 -15.52 1.96 -2.79
C VAL A 121 -14.66 3.22 -2.75
N LEU A 122 -13.97 3.51 -3.86
CA LEU A 122 -13.21 4.76 -4.00
C LEU A 122 -14.21 5.85 -4.37
N ALA A 123 -14.19 6.96 -3.63
CA ALA A 123 -14.90 8.18 -3.98
C ALA A 123 -14.08 9.02 -4.97
#